data_AF-A0A402AYE0-F1
#
_entry.id   AF-A0A402AYE0-F1
#
_cell.length_a   1.000
_cell.length_b   1.000
_cell.length_c   1.000
_cell.angle_alpha   90.00
_cell.angle_beta   90.00
_cell.angle_gamma   90.00
#
_symmetry.space_group_name_H-M   'P 1'
#
loop_
_entity.id
_entity.type
_entity.pdbx_description
1 polymer ?
#
loop_
_entity_poly.entity_id
_entity_poly.type
_entity_poly.pdbx_seq_one_letter_code
_entity_poly.pdbx_strand_id
1 'polypeptide(L)'
;MVTQTEDIKYLSYFLKTFAAKHHTVMGDLIEKYNVSPNTAYRLMNGRYTKINVEHLLLIATITNTDPVELFTQLPSVQAQRTTTRE
;
A
#
# COMPACT_ATOMS: atom_id res chain seq x y z
N MET A 1 -19.32 -6.70 -2.39
CA MET A 1 -18.69 -5.83 -1.38
C MET A 1 -17.19 -5.85 -1.63
N VAL A 2 -16.60 -4.71 -1.99
CA VAL A 2 -15.13 -4.61 -2.04
C VAL A 2 -14.60 -4.73 -0.63
N THR A 3 -13.64 -5.63 -0.42
CA THR A 3 -13.16 -6.03 0.90
C THR A 3 -11.80 -5.42 1.21
N GLN A 4 -11.46 -5.33 2.51
CA GLN A 4 -10.11 -5.02 2.99
C GLN A 4 -9.01 -5.83 2.26
N THR A 5 -9.32 -7.06 1.85
CA THR A 5 -8.43 -7.95 1.09
C THR A 5 -8.02 -7.36 -0.26
N GLU A 6 -8.89 -6.65 -0.95
CA GLU A 6 -8.59 -6.04 -2.26
C GLU A 6 -7.68 -4.82 -2.10
N ASP A 7 -7.90 -4.00 -1.06
CA ASP A 7 -7.01 -2.89 -0.72
C ASP A 7 -5.60 -3.38 -0.37
N ILE A 8 -5.48 -4.47 0.41
CA ILE A 8 -4.20 -5.10 0.74
C ILE A 8 -3.46 -5.56 -0.53
N LYS A 9 -4.17 -6.23 -1.44
CA LYS A 9 -3.60 -6.70 -2.71
C LYS A 9 -3.15 -5.53 -3.58
N TYR A 10 -3.98 -4.50 -3.68
CA TYR A 10 -3.67 -3.28 -4.43
C TYR A 10 -2.40 -2.60 -3.89
N LEU A 11 -2.33 -2.37 -2.58
CA LEU A 11 -1.18 -1.71 -1.95
C LEU A 11 0.11 -2.55 -2.07
N SER A 12 0.04 -3.87 -1.89
CA SER A 12 1.18 -4.76 -2.12
C SER A 12 1.67 -4.70 -3.56
N TYR A 13 0.74 -4.69 -4.53
CA TYR A 13 1.06 -4.59 -5.95
C TYR A 13 1.67 -3.23 -6.31
N PHE A 14 1.09 -2.15 -5.80
CA PHE A 14 1.57 -0.79 -5.99
C PHE A 14 3.03 -0.65 -5.50
N LEU A 15 3.30 -1.09 -4.27
CA LEU A 15 4.64 -1.06 -3.68
C LEU A 15 5.64 -1.93 -4.46
N LYS A 16 5.23 -3.13 -4.90
CA LYS A 16 6.08 -4.00 -5.73
C LYS A 16 6.42 -3.38 -7.09
N THR A 17 5.46 -2.70 -7.71
CA THR A 17 5.65 -2.04 -9.01
C THR A 17 6.61 -0.87 -8.88
N PHE A 18 6.47 -0.07 -7.83
CA PHE A 18 7.42 0.98 -7.49
C PHE A 18 8.82 0.37 -7.25
N ALA A 19 8.92 -0.68 -6.44
CA ALA A 19 10.19 -1.33 -6.13
C ALA A 19 10.90 -1.86 -7.39
N ALA A 20 10.16 -2.48 -8.31
CA ALA A 20 10.69 -2.96 -9.58
C ALA A 20 11.18 -1.80 -10.48
N LYS A 21 10.44 -0.69 -10.54
CA LYS A 21 10.79 0.50 -11.33
C LYS A 21 12.02 1.23 -10.81
N HIS A 22 12.19 1.27 -9.49
CA HIS A 22 13.25 2.03 -8.81
C HIS A 22 14.41 1.14 -8.34
N HIS A 23 14.48 -0.12 -8.78
CA HIS A 23 15.45 -1.12 -8.33
C HIS A 23 15.59 -1.20 -6.80
N THR A 24 14.49 -0.96 -6.09
CA THR A 24 14.44 -0.98 -4.62
C THR A 24 14.24 -2.43 -4.17
N VAL A 25 15.14 -2.94 -3.36
CA VAL A 25 15.04 -4.28 -2.78
C VAL A 25 14.48 -4.24 -1.37
N MET A 26 14.11 -5.40 -0.81
CA MET A 26 13.59 -5.44 0.56
C MET A 26 14.60 -4.90 1.59
N GLY A 27 15.91 -5.04 1.33
CA GLY A 27 16.97 -4.43 2.13
C GLY A 27 16.89 -2.90 2.17
N ASP A 28 16.57 -2.26 1.04
CA ASP A 28 16.39 -0.80 1.00
C ASP A 28 15.22 -0.33 1.85
N LEU A 29 14.13 -1.10 1.92
CA LEU A 29 12.99 -0.80 2.78
C LEU A 29 13.41 -0.78 4.25
N ILE A 30 14.30 -1.70 4.64
CA ILE A 30 14.78 -1.84 6.01
C ILE A 30 15.78 -0.72 6.33
N GLU A 31 16.76 -0.49 5.47
CA GLU A 31 17.87 0.43 5.74
C GLU A 31 17.48 1.91 5.51
N LYS A 32 16.81 2.23 4.40
CA LYS A 32 16.51 3.63 4.03
C LYS A 32 15.27 4.17 4.73
N TYR A 33 14.27 3.31 4.94
CA TYR A 33 12.98 3.70 5.50
C TYR A 33 12.76 3.21 6.93
N ASN A 34 13.79 2.62 7.55
CA ASN A 34 13.76 2.10 8.93
C ASN A 34 12.56 1.17 9.19
N VAL A 35 12.21 0.35 8.20
CA VAL A 35 11.08 -0.59 8.31
C VAL A 35 11.57 -1.90 8.89
N SER A 36 10.87 -2.45 9.89
CA SER A 36 11.25 -3.77 10.42
C SER A 36 11.22 -4.84 9.30
N PRO A 37 12.13 -5.82 9.29
CA PRO A 37 12.14 -6.87 8.25
C PRO A 37 10.80 -7.60 8.10
N ASN A 38 10.10 -7.83 9.21
CA ASN A 38 8.78 -8.45 9.21
C ASN A 38 7.71 -7.53 8.58
N THR A 39 7.75 -6.23 8.89
CA THR A 39 6.86 -5.23 8.28
C THR A 39 7.11 -5.14 6.77
N ALA A 40 8.37 -5.04 6.34
CA ALA A 40 8.74 -4.98 4.93
C ALA A 40 8.26 -6.23 4.17
N TYR A 41 8.49 -7.42 4.74
CA TYR A 41 8.01 -8.69 4.17
C TYR A 41 6.49 -8.72 4.03
N ARG A 42 5.74 -8.31 5.08
CA ARG A 42 4.28 -8.32 5.06
C ARG A 42 3.71 -7.29 4.09
N LEU A 43 4.29 -6.10 3.99
CA LEU A 43 3.86 -5.05 3.08
C LEU A 43 4.07 -5.49 1.63
N MET A 44 5.28 -5.91 1.29
CA MET A 44 5.62 -6.37 -0.05
C MET A 44 4.76 -7.56 -0.49
N ASN A 45 4.40 -8.46 0.42
CA ASN A 45 3.66 -9.68 0.09
C ASN A 45 2.15 -9.62 0.41
N GLY A 46 1.63 -8.46 0.84
CA GLY A 46 0.20 -8.32 1.17
C GLY A 46 -0.26 -9.27 2.28
N ARG A 47 0.59 -9.56 3.27
CA ARG A 47 0.30 -10.52 4.36
C ARG A 47 -0.31 -9.87 5.61
N TYR A 48 -0.95 -8.72 5.45
CA TYR A 48 -1.73 -8.11 6.52
C TYR A 48 -3.16 -8.62 6.48
N THR A 49 -3.79 -8.68 7.66
CA THR A 49 -5.23 -8.96 7.78
C THR A 49 -6.07 -7.70 7.58
N LYS A 50 -5.47 -6.53 7.87
CA LYS A 50 -6.10 -5.22 7.78
C LYS A 50 -5.04 -4.15 7.47
N ILE A 51 -5.39 -3.15 6.67
CA ILE A 51 -4.59 -1.94 6.46
C ILE A 51 -5.14 -0.83 7.35
N ASN A 52 -4.24 -0.06 7.95
CA ASN A 52 -4.57 1.13 8.73
C ASN A 52 -3.87 2.36 8.11
N VAL A 53 -4.09 3.53 8.71
CA VAL A 53 -3.49 4.79 8.24
C VAL A 53 -1.96 4.75 8.28
N GLU A 54 -1.35 4.10 9.27
CA GLU A 54 0.12 4.00 9.37
C GLU A 54 0.73 3.23 8.20
N HIS A 55 0.09 2.13 7.78
CA HIS A 55 0.54 1.38 6.59
C HIS A 55 0.43 2.23 5.32
N LEU A 56 -0.66 2.99 5.17
CA LEU A 56 -0.84 3.93 4.04
C LEU A 56 0.24 5.01 4.02
N LEU A 57 0.49 5.65 5.17
CA LEU A 57 1.52 6.67 5.31
C LEU A 57 2.92 6.12 5.02
N LEU A 58 3.21 4.90 5.47
CA LEU A 58 4.49 4.25 5.21
C LEU A 58 4.68 3.97 3.72
N ILE A 59 3.67 3.41 3.05
CA ILE A 59 3.73 3.16 1.59
C ILE A 59 3.89 4.49 0.85
N ALA A 60 3.10 5.50 1.19
CA ALA A 60 3.19 6.84 0.60
C ALA A 60 4.59 7.46 0.77
N THR A 61 5.22 7.27 1.94
CA THR A 61 6.59 7.71 2.20
C THR A 61 7.59 6.98 1.33
N ILE A 62 7.48 5.64 1.22
CA ILE A 62 8.38 4.81 0.40
C ILE A 62 8.27 5.18 -1.08
N THR A 63 7.04 5.40 -1.57
CA THR A 63 6.78 5.67 -2.98
C THR A 63 6.82 7.15 -3.33
N ASN A 64 7.13 8.02 -2.35
CA ASN A 64 7.07 9.47 -2.46
C ASN A 64 5.76 9.95 -3.13
N THR A 65 4.63 9.43 -2.65
CA THR A 65 3.28 9.70 -3.17
C THR A 65 2.45 10.41 -2.09
N ASP A 66 1.48 11.23 -2.50
CA ASP A 66 0.54 11.82 -1.55
C ASP A 66 -0.36 10.72 -0.92
N PRO A 67 -0.46 10.66 0.41
CA PRO A 67 -1.24 9.61 1.08
C PRO A 67 -2.75 9.72 0.85
N VAL A 68 -3.26 10.93 0.62
CA VAL A 68 -4.68 11.16 0.24
C VAL A 68 -4.90 10.65 -1.17
N GLU A 69 -4.00 10.96 -2.11
CA GLU A 69 -4.09 10.44 -3.48
C GLU A 69 -4.10 8.90 -3.46
N LEU A 70 -3.15 8.29 -2.76
CA LEU A 70 -3.06 6.83 -2.60
C LEU A 70 -4.34 6.24 -1.97
N PHE A 71 -4.89 6.89 -0.95
CA PHE A 71 -6.15 6.48 -0.33
C PHE A 71 -7.33 6.52 -1.32
N THR A 72 -7.43 7.55 -2.15
CA THR A 72 -8.52 7.65 -3.14
C THR A 72 -8.45 6.61 -4.25
N GLN A 73 -7.30 5.99 -4.45
CA GLN A 73 -7.10 4.91 -5.42
C GLN A 73 -7.42 3.52 -4.84
N LEU A 74 -7.70 3.41 -3.53
CA LEU A 74 -8.05 2.14 -2.92
C LEU A 74 -9.36 1.59 -3.52
N PRO A 75 -9.41 0.29 -3.90
CA PRO A 75 -10.62 -0.35 -4.42
C PRO A 75 -11.87 -0.10 -3.55
N SER A 76 -11.73 -0.16 -2.22
CA SER A 76 -12.88 0.04 -1.31
C SER A 76 -13.43 1.45 -1.37
N VAL A 77 -12.58 2.45 -1.52
CA VAL A 77 -12.95 3.87 -1.64
C VAL A 77 -13.58 4.14 -2.99
N GLN A 78 -13.04 3.56 -4.06
CA GLN A 78 -13.60 3.67 -5.41
C GLN A 78 -15.01 3.04 -5.49
N ALA A 79 -15.22 1.89 -4.86
CA ALA A 79 -16.53 1.23 -4.83
C ALA A 79 -17.60 2.03 -4.08
N GLN A 80 -17.24 2.78 -3.04
CA GLN A 80 -18.17 3.68 -2.33
C GLN A 80 -18.56 4.91 -3.16
N ARG A 81 -17.65 5.41 -4.00
CA ARG A 81 -17.94 6.54 -4.91
C ARG A 81 -18.96 6.15 -5.99
N THR A 82 -18.94 4.91 -6.45
CA THR A 82 -19.90 4.42 -7.46
C THR A 82 -21.31 4.22 -6.91
N THR A 83 -21.47 3.91 -5.63
CA THR A 83 -22.78 3.66 -5.00
C THR A 83 -23.50 4.92 -4.52
N THR A 84 -22.86 6.10 -4.55
CA THR A 84 -23.42 7.37 -4.06
C THR A 84 -23.92 8.26 -5.21
N ARG A 85 -23.96 7.74 -6.44
CA ARG A 85 -24.39 8.47 -7.65
C ARG A 85 -25.76 8.04 -8.18
N GLU A 86 -26.54 7.32 -7.38
CA GLU A 86 -27.92 6.92 -7.70
C GLU A 86 -28.93 7.66 -6.83
#